data_AF-A0A0F9DNE7-F1
#
_entry.id   AF-A0A0F9DNE7-F1
#
_cell.length_a   1.000
_cell.length_b   1.000
_cell.length_c   1.000
_cell.angle_alpha   90.00
_cell.angle_beta   90.00
_cell.angle_gamma   90.00
#
_symmetry.space_group_name_H-M   'P 1'
#
loop_
_entity.id
_entity.type
_entity.pdbx_description
1 polymer ?
#
loop_
_entity_poly.entity_id
_entity_poly.type
_entity_poly.pdbx_seq_one_letter_code
_entity_poly.pdbx_strand_id
1 'polypeptide(L)'
;MGTFDLVRGTRNPLWVELFWKVRFWLEGLEYHPIGGAEGEGTFTQEQVNEKVTAAVAEANSGAGDFYKGFAPEIKNHPTITRYKSVEELAKGHLEMEKTVGLKGVLIPAEGSSDDVKAKYFKAIGRPDIADTYSNPELSNLHEGIKSISEVDVKGFKSKAFELGLSEQQFKGILDWHLGLSSQRLTEWDKTQKDDKDAASTALRNT
;
A
#
# COMPACT_ATOMS: atom_id res chain seq x y z
N MET A 1 18.83 33.62 40.08
CA MET A 1 19.69 33.69 38.87
C MET A 1 20.45 32.38 38.76
N GLY A 2 20.25 31.62 37.69
CA GLY A 2 20.96 30.35 37.47
C GLY A 2 20.14 29.36 36.64
N THR A 3 20.16 29.56 35.32
CA THR A 3 19.72 28.61 34.28
C THR A 3 20.78 27.53 34.07
N PHE A 4 20.40 26.27 33.87
CA PHE A 4 21.24 25.33 33.11
C PHE A 4 20.40 24.27 32.38
N ASP A 5 20.68 24.18 31.08
CA ASP A 5 20.17 23.29 30.06
C ASP A 5 20.41 21.80 30.34
N LEU A 6 19.49 20.98 29.84
CA LEU A 6 19.59 19.53 29.79
C LEU A 6 19.40 19.07 28.34
N VAL A 7 20.06 17.97 27.99
CA VAL A 7 19.94 17.11 26.79
C VAL A 7 21.14 17.16 25.85
N ARG A 8 22.10 16.27 26.11
CA ARG A 8 22.89 15.57 25.06
C ARG A 8 23.07 14.11 25.44
N GLY A 9 22.26 13.25 24.83
CA GLY A 9 22.37 11.79 24.86
C GLY A 9 22.86 11.27 23.51
N THR A 10 24.07 10.71 23.54
CA THR A 10 24.81 9.86 22.60
C THR A 10 24.07 9.17 21.42
N ARG A 11 24.63 9.29 20.21
CA ARG A 11 24.39 8.38 19.06
C ARG A 11 25.68 8.01 18.33
N ASN A 12 25.69 6.78 17.83
CA ASN A 12 26.79 5.84 17.60
C ASN A 12 27.46 5.99 16.18
N PRO A 13 28.80 5.92 16.03
CA PRO A 13 29.54 6.34 14.81
C PRO A 13 29.50 5.43 13.55
N LEU A 14 28.79 4.29 13.56
CA LEU A 14 28.85 3.32 12.45
C LEU A 14 28.05 3.69 11.18
N TRP A 15 27.17 4.70 11.24
CA TRP A 15 26.35 5.12 10.09
C TRP A 15 27.04 6.13 9.18
N VAL A 16 28.08 6.82 9.66
CA VAL A 16 28.82 7.83 8.88
C VAL A 16 29.77 7.15 7.88
N GLU A 17 30.35 6.00 8.25
CA GLU A 17 31.25 5.20 7.39
C GLU A 17 30.52 4.56 6.19
N LEU A 18 29.26 4.13 6.35
CA LEU A 18 28.48 3.57 5.23
C LEU A 18 28.09 4.65 4.21
N PHE A 19 27.81 5.87 4.68
CA PHE A 19 27.45 6.99 3.82
C PHE A 19 28.62 7.46 2.94
N TRP A 20 29.85 7.36 3.45
CA TRP A 20 31.07 7.67 2.69
C TRP A 20 31.43 6.58 1.66
N LYS A 21 31.24 5.30 1.99
CA LYS A 21 31.56 4.19 1.07
C LYS A 21 30.63 4.10 -0.15
N VAL A 22 29.34 4.42 0.00
CA VAL A 22 28.39 4.43 -1.13
C VAL A 22 28.66 5.61 -2.07
N ARG A 23 29.14 6.74 -1.53
CA ARG A 23 29.51 7.92 -2.32
C ARG A 23 30.83 7.73 -3.08
N PHE A 24 31.78 6.96 -2.55
CA PHE A 24 33.06 6.65 -3.19
C PHE A 24 32.95 5.65 -4.36
N TRP A 25 31.83 4.92 -4.50
CA TRP A 25 31.64 3.91 -5.56
C TRP A 25 31.08 4.50 -6.89
N LEU A 26 30.65 5.76 -6.93
CA LEU A 26 29.97 6.35 -8.09
C LEU A 26 30.82 7.33 -8.93
N GLU A 27 32.06 7.64 -8.55
CA GLU A 27 32.90 8.65 -9.25
C GLU A 27 34.31 8.15 -9.64
N GLY A 28 34.49 6.84 -9.81
CA GLY A 28 35.75 6.30 -10.32
C GLY A 28 35.80 6.22 -11.84
N LEU A 29 36.12 7.32 -12.55
CA LEU A 29 36.76 7.29 -13.89
C LEU A 29 37.58 8.59 -14.13
N GLU A 30 38.84 8.50 -13.68
CA GLU A 30 40.11 9.03 -14.21
C GLU A 30 40.24 10.47 -14.75
N TYR A 31 41.14 11.24 -14.11
CA TYR A 31 42.13 12.07 -14.83
C TYR A 31 43.37 12.37 -13.98
N HIS A 32 44.55 12.13 -14.55
CA HIS A 32 45.82 12.80 -14.20
C HIS A 32 46.70 12.80 -15.46
N PRO A 33 47.67 13.71 -15.66
CA PRO A 33 47.97 14.99 -14.98
C PRO A 33 47.98 16.14 -16.01
N ILE A 34 48.29 17.40 -15.65
CA ILE A 34 49.57 18.08 -15.94
C ILE A 34 49.49 19.50 -15.35
N GLY A 35 50.57 19.93 -14.69
CA GLY A 35 51.10 21.29 -14.80
C GLY A 35 50.43 22.39 -13.98
N GLY A 36 51.19 22.94 -13.03
CA GLY A 36 50.80 24.12 -12.27
C GLY A 36 50.69 25.39 -13.12
N ALA A 37 49.79 26.27 -12.70
CA ALA A 37 49.91 27.72 -12.80
C ALA A 37 48.96 28.34 -11.77
N GLU A 38 49.49 29.31 -11.05
CA GLU A 38 48.86 30.10 -10.01
C GLU A 38 47.67 30.91 -10.56
N GLY A 39 46.65 31.15 -9.72
CA GLY A 39 45.52 32.00 -10.08
C GLY A 39 44.43 31.97 -9.03
N GLU A 40 44.57 32.81 -8.00
CA GLU A 40 43.54 33.07 -7.00
C GLU A 40 42.28 33.66 -7.66
N GLY A 41 41.13 33.06 -7.36
CA GLY A 41 39.82 33.54 -7.79
C GLY A 41 38.72 32.85 -7.00
N THR A 42 38.43 33.37 -5.81
CA THR A 42 37.36 32.89 -4.93
C THR A 42 35.99 33.15 -5.57
N PHE A 43 35.38 32.13 -6.16
CA PHE A 43 33.98 32.14 -6.60
C PHE A 43 33.09 31.74 -5.42
N THR A 44 32.40 32.70 -4.81
CA THR A 44 31.51 32.45 -3.67
C THR A 44 30.17 31.86 -4.11
N GLN A 45 29.62 30.94 -3.30
CA GLN A 45 28.37 30.18 -3.52
C GLN A 45 27.12 31.05 -3.76
N GLU A 46 27.17 32.34 -3.47
CA GLU A 46 26.07 33.29 -3.69
C GLU A 46 25.84 33.54 -5.20
N GLN A 47 26.91 33.49 -6.01
CA GLN A 47 26.83 33.66 -7.46
C GLN A 47 26.34 32.39 -8.19
N VAL A 48 26.43 31.21 -7.55
CA VAL A 48 25.85 29.96 -8.08
C VAL A 48 24.33 29.97 -7.90
N ASN A 49 23.84 30.47 -6.77
CA ASN A 49 22.41 30.48 -6.47
C ASN A 49 21.64 31.49 -7.34
N GLU A 50 22.24 32.63 -7.68
CA GLU A 50 21.66 33.64 -8.57
C GLU A 50 21.66 33.20 -10.05
N LYS A 51 22.71 32.50 -10.52
CA LYS A 51 22.73 31.90 -11.87
C LYS A 51 21.74 30.74 -12.03
N VAL A 52 21.54 29.93 -10.99
CA VAL A 52 20.56 28.83 -11.01
C VAL A 52 19.13 29.35 -10.92
N THR A 53 18.87 30.39 -10.11
CA THR A 53 17.54 31.03 -10.08
C THR A 53 17.25 31.85 -11.34
N ALA A 54 18.25 32.48 -11.96
CA ALA A 54 18.10 33.15 -13.26
C ALA A 54 17.87 32.15 -14.41
N ALA A 55 18.57 31.01 -14.45
CA ALA A 55 18.33 29.97 -15.47
C ALA A 55 16.94 29.30 -15.33
N VAL A 56 16.45 29.14 -14.09
CA VAL A 56 15.09 28.63 -13.81
C VAL A 56 14.02 29.71 -14.05
N ALA A 57 14.35 31.01 -13.95
CA ALA A 57 13.49 32.12 -14.31
C ALA A 57 13.44 32.35 -15.84
N GLU A 58 14.55 32.15 -16.55
CA GLU A 58 14.66 32.28 -17.99
C GLU A 58 14.04 31.07 -18.71
N ALA A 59 14.09 29.87 -18.11
CA ALA A 59 13.25 28.73 -18.51
C ALA A 59 11.74 28.94 -18.20
N ASN A 60 11.42 29.80 -17.22
CA ASN A 60 10.05 30.24 -16.91
C ASN A 60 9.58 31.46 -17.73
N SER A 61 10.39 31.97 -18.67
CA SER A 61 9.99 33.09 -19.55
C SER A 61 8.96 32.69 -20.64
N GLY A 62 8.45 31.46 -20.60
CA GLY A 62 7.24 31.02 -21.31
C GLY A 62 5.95 31.11 -20.49
N ALA A 63 5.95 31.84 -19.37
CA ALA A 63 4.77 32.07 -18.54
C ALA A 63 3.70 32.84 -19.31
N GLY A 64 2.76 32.10 -19.88
CA GLY A 64 1.50 32.64 -20.41
C GLY A 64 0.83 31.73 -21.43
N ASP A 65 1.58 31.03 -22.27
CA ASP A 65 1.03 30.64 -23.57
C ASP A 65 1.75 29.50 -24.30
N PHE A 66 2.44 28.60 -23.58
CA PHE A 66 3.15 27.49 -24.22
C PHE A 66 2.25 26.61 -25.11
N TYR A 67 0.94 26.60 -24.83
CA TYR A 67 -0.09 25.83 -25.53
C TYR A 67 -0.68 26.57 -26.75
N LYS A 68 -0.17 27.76 -27.14
CA LYS A 68 -0.65 28.51 -28.32
C LYS A 68 -0.54 27.77 -29.65
N GLY A 69 0.44 26.85 -29.77
CA GLY A 69 0.63 26.03 -30.96
C GLY A 69 -0.26 24.80 -31.04
N PHE A 70 -1.08 24.53 -30.00
CA PHE A 70 -1.98 23.39 -29.99
C PHE A 70 -3.28 23.70 -30.73
N ALA A 71 -3.89 22.66 -31.27
CA ALA A 71 -5.22 22.73 -31.85
C ALA A 71 -6.24 23.23 -30.79
N PRO A 72 -7.28 23.96 -31.19
CA PRO A 72 -8.20 24.65 -30.28
C PRO A 72 -8.89 23.70 -29.28
N GLU A 73 -9.13 22.46 -29.65
CA GLU A 73 -9.69 21.40 -28.80
C GLU A 73 -8.76 20.99 -27.65
N ILE A 74 -7.45 21.02 -27.86
CA ILE A 74 -6.44 20.67 -26.85
C ILE A 74 -6.10 21.89 -26.00
N LYS A 75 -5.97 23.06 -26.63
CA LYS A 75 -5.67 24.33 -25.97
C LYS A 75 -6.67 24.69 -24.87
N ASN A 76 -7.95 24.41 -25.08
CA ASN A 76 -9.01 24.73 -24.13
C ASN A 76 -9.31 23.60 -23.13
N HIS A 77 -8.63 22.45 -23.24
CA HIS A 77 -8.90 21.32 -22.38
C HIS A 77 -8.41 21.60 -20.93
N PRO A 78 -9.23 21.35 -19.88
CA PRO A 78 -8.88 21.63 -18.49
C PRO A 78 -7.56 21.00 -18.02
N THR A 79 -7.23 19.83 -18.56
CA THR A 79 -5.96 19.13 -18.27
C THR A 79 -4.73 19.89 -18.78
N ILE A 80 -4.85 20.70 -19.82
CA ILE A 80 -3.72 21.43 -20.42
C ILE A 80 -3.59 22.82 -19.80
N THR A 81 -4.71 23.50 -19.58
CA THR A 81 -4.75 24.86 -19.01
C THR A 81 -4.30 24.94 -17.55
N ARG A 82 -4.29 23.80 -16.82
CA ARG A 82 -3.77 23.72 -15.44
C ARG A 82 -2.25 23.85 -15.32
N TYR A 83 -1.51 23.60 -16.41
CA TYR A 83 -0.06 23.69 -16.43
C TYR A 83 0.36 25.10 -16.87
N LYS A 84 1.43 25.65 -16.28
CA LYS A 84 1.92 26.99 -16.57
C LYS A 84 3.07 27.01 -17.58
N SER A 85 3.74 25.87 -17.76
CA SER A 85 4.89 25.71 -18.65
C SER A 85 4.96 24.30 -19.25
N VAL A 86 5.78 24.16 -20.31
CA VAL A 86 6.09 22.86 -20.93
C VAL A 86 6.76 21.91 -19.91
N GLU A 87 7.61 22.45 -19.04
CA GLU A 87 8.29 21.66 -18.01
C GLU A 87 7.30 21.11 -16.97
N GLU A 88 6.31 21.91 -16.55
CA GLU A 88 5.25 21.44 -15.65
C GLU A 88 4.37 20.36 -16.32
N LEU A 89 4.07 20.51 -17.61
CA LEU A 89 3.36 19.48 -18.39
C LEU A 89 4.17 18.17 -18.45
N ALA A 90 5.48 18.26 -18.75
CA ALA A 90 6.37 17.10 -18.81
C ALA A 90 6.48 16.40 -17.45
N LYS A 91 6.61 17.16 -16.35
CA LYS A 91 6.57 16.60 -14.98
C LYS A 91 5.24 15.91 -14.69
N GLY A 92 4.12 16.53 -15.07
CA GLY A 92 2.79 15.94 -14.93
C GLY A 92 2.61 14.65 -15.74
N HIS A 93 3.19 14.59 -16.94
CA HIS A 93 3.18 13.38 -17.77
C HIS A 93 4.03 12.26 -17.18
N LEU A 94 5.25 12.56 -16.71
CA LEU A 94 6.11 11.59 -16.03
C LEU A 94 5.45 11.04 -14.76
N GLU A 95 4.75 11.89 -14.00
CA GLU A 95 4.02 11.44 -12.82
C GLU A 95 2.79 10.59 -13.18
N MET A 96 2.11 10.92 -14.28
CA MET A 96 1.04 10.08 -14.84
C MET A 96 1.60 8.73 -15.32
N GLU A 97 2.75 8.68 -15.98
CA GLU A 97 3.39 7.43 -16.40
C GLU A 97 3.76 6.56 -15.20
N LYS A 98 4.33 7.15 -14.14
CA LYS A 98 4.53 6.45 -12.87
C LYS A 98 3.23 5.92 -12.29
N THR A 99 2.16 6.72 -12.32
CA THR A 99 0.85 6.35 -11.74
C THR A 99 0.11 5.30 -12.57
N VAL A 100 0.18 5.39 -13.89
CA VAL A 100 -0.33 4.37 -14.82
C VAL A 100 0.47 3.07 -14.69
N GLY A 101 1.76 3.18 -14.36
CA GLY A 101 2.64 2.05 -14.02
C GLY A 101 2.49 1.54 -12.58
N LEU A 102 1.85 2.28 -11.67
CA LEU A 102 1.41 1.73 -10.39
C LEU A 102 0.34 0.68 -10.72
N LYS A 103 0.42 -0.45 -10.03
CA LYS A 103 -0.45 -1.64 -10.18
C LYS A 103 -1.91 -1.35 -9.80
N GLY A 104 -2.54 -0.40 -10.48
CA GLY A 104 -3.92 -0.01 -10.28
C GLY A 104 -4.83 -1.14 -10.73
N VAL A 105 -5.77 -1.49 -9.87
CA VAL A 105 -6.83 -2.44 -10.21
C VAL A 105 -7.88 -1.69 -11.03
N LEU A 106 -8.04 -2.02 -12.31
CA LEU A 106 -9.09 -1.46 -13.15
C LEU A 106 -10.44 -1.99 -12.68
N ILE A 107 -11.32 -1.10 -12.22
CA ILE A 107 -12.67 -1.46 -11.78
C ILE A 107 -13.50 -1.79 -13.03
N PRO A 108 -14.07 -3.00 -13.14
CA PRO A 108 -14.95 -3.36 -14.25
C PRO A 108 -16.17 -2.44 -14.28
N ALA A 109 -16.51 -1.93 -15.46
CA ALA A 109 -17.80 -1.26 -15.68
C ALA A 109 -18.95 -2.28 -15.64
N GLU A 110 -20.17 -1.79 -15.44
CA GLU A 110 -21.38 -2.61 -15.53
C GLU A 110 -21.46 -3.28 -16.92
N GLY A 111 -21.72 -4.59 -16.95
CA GLY A 111 -21.72 -5.37 -18.19
C GLY A 111 -20.33 -5.74 -18.76
N SER A 112 -19.24 -5.50 -18.02
CA SER A 112 -17.90 -5.96 -18.44
C SER A 112 -17.87 -7.47 -18.68
N SER A 113 -17.03 -7.91 -19.62
CA SER A 113 -16.82 -9.33 -19.90
C SER A 113 -16.23 -10.07 -18.69
N ASP A 114 -16.41 -11.38 -18.67
CA ASP A 114 -15.96 -12.22 -17.55
C ASP A 114 -14.42 -12.25 -17.42
N ASP A 115 -13.68 -12.04 -18.51
CA ASP A 115 -12.22 -11.90 -18.48
C ASP A 115 -11.78 -10.64 -17.71
N VAL A 116 -12.47 -9.51 -17.93
CA VAL A 116 -12.19 -8.26 -17.23
C VAL A 116 -12.52 -8.39 -15.75
N LYS A 117 -13.64 -9.03 -15.41
CA LYS A 117 -14.01 -9.33 -14.01
C LYS A 117 -13.01 -10.29 -13.36
N ALA A 118 -12.56 -11.31 -14.07
CA ALA A 118 -11.59 -12.27 -13.55
C ALA A 118 -10.23 -11.61 -13.24
N LYS A 119 -9.77 -10.70 -14.10
CA LYS A 119 -8.56 -9.90 -13.85
C LYS A 119 -8.71 -9.01 -12.62
N TYR A 120 -9.86 -8.35 -12.48
CA TYR A 120 -10.19 -7.57 -11.28
C TYR A 120 -10.17 -8.43 -10.02
N PHE A 121 -10.89 -9.56 -10.03
CA PHE A 121 -10.96 -10.46 -8.89
C PHE A 121 -9.60 -11.03 -8.49
N LYS A 122 -8.78 -11.41 -9.47
CA LYS A 122 -7.40 -11.84 -9.21
C LYS A 122 -6.57 -10.72 -8.59
N ALA A 123 -6.75 -9.48 -9.04
CA ALA A 123 -6.02 -8.33 -8.52
C ALA A 123 -6.41 -7.97 -7.08
N ILE A 124 -7.65 -8.24 -6.64
CA ILE A 124 -8.09 -8.06 -5.25
C ILE A 124 -7.83 -9.29 -4.35
N GLY A 125 -7.16 -10.32 -4.88
CA GLY A 125 -6.74 -11.49 -4.09
C GLY A 125 -7.74 -12.64 -4.05
N ARG A 126 -8.63 -12.76 -5.05
CA ARG A 126 -9.39 -14.00 -5.26
C ARG A 126 -8.44 -15.14 -5.68
N PRO A 127 -8.57 -16.35 -5.13
CA PRO A 127 -7.83 -17.52 -5.59
C PRO A 127 -8.10 -17.87 -7.07
N ASP A 128 -7.20 -18.66 -7.68
CA ASP A 128 -7.30 -19.04 -9.10
C ASP A 128 -8.46 -20.03 -9.36
N ILE A 129 -8.78 -20.89 -8.39
CA ILE A 129 -9.90 -21.85 -8.44
C ILE A 129 -10.63 -21.92 -7.10
N ALA A 130 -11.93 -22.25 -7.12
CA ALA A 130 -12.76 -22.32 -5.92
C ALA A 130 -12.19 -23.23 -4.81
N ASP A 131 -11.60 -24.37 -5.16
CA ASP A 131 -11.15 -25.34 -4.15
C ASP A 131 -9.94 -24.86 -3.33
N THR A 132 -9.22 -23.84 -3.81
CA THR A 132 -7.97 -23.35 -3.18
C THR A 132 -8.16 -22.43 -1.98
N TYR A 133 -9.39 -22.04 -1.65
CA TYR A 133 -9.65 -21.33 -0.39
C TYR A 133 -9.22 -22.17 0.83
N SER A 134 -8.54 -21.54 1.77
CA SER A 134 -8.12 -22.18 3.01
C SER A 134 -9.25 -22.19 4.02
N ASN A 135 -9.46 -23.33 4.67
CA ASN A 135 -10.39 -23.41 5.79
C ASN A 135 -9.79 -22.71 7.03
N PRO A 136 -10.60 -22.05 7.86
CA PRO A 136 -10.12 -21.49 9.12
C PRO A 136 -9.73 -22.59 10.10
N GLU A 137 -8.91 -22.21 11.09
CA GLU A 137 -8.49 -23.10 12.16
C GLU A 137 -9.67 -23.43 13.08
N LEU A 138 -9.85 -24.72 13.39
CA LEU A 138 -10.93 -25.19 14.26
C LEU A 138 -10.52 -25.28 15.74
N SER A 139 -9.23 -25.13 16.06
CA SER A 139 -8.67 -25.33 17.41
C SER A 139 -9.26 -24.39 18.47
N ASN A 140 -9.79 -23.25 18.05
CA ASN A 140 -10.30 -22.19 18.93
C ASN A 140 -11.83 -22.27 19.10
N LEU A 141 -12.47 -23.29 18.53
CA LEU A 141 -13.91 -23.49 18.56
C LEU A 141 -14.30 -24.51 19.64
N HIS A 142 -15.59 -24.53 19.97
CA HIS A 142 -16.21 -25.49 20.86
C HIS A 142 -15.88 -26.92 20.45
N GLU A 143 -15.65 -27.82 21.42
CA GLU A 143 -15.27 -29.21 21.18
C GLU A 143 -16.29 -30.02 20.35
N GLY A 144 -17.55 -29.56 20.34
CA GLY A 144 -18.61 -30.10 19.49
C GLY A 144 -18.38 -29.85 17.99
N ILE A 145 -17.54 -28.88 17.62
CA ILE A 145 -17.20 -28.53 16.23
C ILE A 145 -15.86 -29.18 15.87
N LYS A 146 -15.90 -30.47 15.54
CA LYS A 146 -14.69 -31.26 15.20
C LYS A 146 -14.30 -31.16 13.73
N SER A 147 -15.26 -30.88 12.85
CA SER A 147 -15.07 -30.78 11.42
C SER A 147 -16.15 -29.91 10.82
N ILE A 148 -15.81 -29.21 9.74
CA ILE A 148 -16.82 -28.57 8.90
C ILE A 148 -17.28 -29.61 7.86
N SER A 149 -18.58 -29.71 7.63
CA SER A 149 -19.17 -30.55 6.58
C SER A 149 -18.52 -30.25 5.23
N GLU A 150 -18.00 -31.28 4.56
CA GLU A 150 -17.29 -31.14 3.27
C GLU A 150 -18.22 -30.61 2.17
N VAL A 151 -19.49 -31.02 2.19
CA VAL A 151 -20.52 -30.57 1.25
C VAL A 151 -20.76 -29.06 1.41
N ASP A 152 -20.86 -28.60 2.66
CA ASP A 152 -21.13 -27.20 2.97
C ASP A 152 -19.91 -26.33 2.64
N VAL A 153 -18.69 -26.80 2.97
CA VAL A 153 -17.45 -26.11 2.61
C VAL A 153 -17.31 -25.98 1.10
N LYS A 154 -17.59 -27.05 0.34
CA LYS A 154 -17.49 -27.01 -1.12
C LYS A 154 -18.49 -26.02 -1.73
N GLY A 155 -19.73 -26.03 -1.27
CA GLY A 155 -20.75 -25.06 -1.69
C GLY A 155 -20.34 -23.62 -1.37
N PHE A 156 -19.82 -23.40 -0.17
CA PHE A 156 -19.36 -22.10 0.28
C PHE A 156 -18.17 -21.58 -0.54
N LYS A 157 -17.16 -22.43 -0.80
CA LYS A 157 -16.02 -22.13 -1.68
C LYS A 157 -16.45 -21.78 -3.10
N SER A 158 -17.38 -22.56 -3.68
CA SER A 158 -17.93 -22.29 -5.01
C SER A 158 -18.60 -20.92 -5.05
N LYS A 159 -19.42 -20.59 -4.05
CA LYS A 159 -20.12 -19.30 -4.00
C LYS A 159 -19.15 -18.14 -3.77
N ALA A 160 -18.14 -18.32 -2.93
CA ALA A 160 -17.11 -17.32 -2.69
C ALA A 160 -16.33 -16.99 -3.97
N PHE A 161 -15.99 -18.01 -4.75
CA PHE A 161 -15.31 -17.83 -6.04
C PHE A 161 -16.17 -17.07 -7.06
N GLU A 162 -17.46 -17.42 -7.15
CA GLU A 162 -18.45 -16.76 -8.02
C GLU A 162 -18.60 -15.27 -7.65
N LEU A 163 -18.69 -14.97 -6.36
CA LEU A 163 -18.84 -13.60 -5.83
C LEU A 163 -17.53 -12.81 -5.82
N GLY A 164 -16.40 -13.44 -6.12
CA GLY A 164 -15.13 -12.75 -6.24
C GLY A 164 -14.41 -12.48 -4.93
N LEU A 165 -14.73 -13.21 -3.86
CA LEU A 165 -14.17 -12.94 -2.52
C LEU A 165 -12.66 -13.18 -2.51
N SER A 166 -11.92 -12.32 -1.82
CA SER A 166 -10.51 -12.58 -1.53
C SER A 166 -10.37 -13.69 -0.49
N GLU A 167 -9.18 -14.32 -0.43
CA GLU A 167 -8.85 -15.33 0.57
C GLU A 167 -9.12 -14.83 2.01
N GLN A 168 -8.73 -13.58 2.30
CA GLN A 168 -8.92 -12.97 3.61
C GLN A 168 -10.40 -12.79 3.95
N GLN A 169 -11.21 -12.35 2.98
CA GLN A 169 -12.65 -12.17 3.16
C GLN A 169 -13.34 -13.52 3.41
N PHE A 170 -12.99 -14.53 2.62
CA PHE A 170 -13.49 -15.90 2.80
C PHE A 170 -13.20 -16.42 4.21
N LYS A 171 -11.92 -16.37 4.62
CA LYS A 171 -11.51 -16.84 5.95
C LYS A 171 -12.24 -16.07 7.05
N GLY A 172 -12.32 -14.74 6.95
CA GLY A 172 -12.96 -13.91 7.96
C GLY A 172 -14.46 -14.21 8.14
N ILE A 173 -15.19 -14.40 7.04
CA ILE A 173 -16.63 -14.73 7.11
C ILE A 173 -16.84 -16.12 7.71
N LEU A 174 -16.04 -17.11 7.28
CA LEU A 174 -16.19 -18.47 7.76
C LEU A 174 -15.80 -18.60 9.24
N ASP A 175 -14.72 -17.94 9.65
CA ASP A 175 -14.27 -17.86 11.05
C ASP A 175 -15.34 -17.25 11.96
N TRP A 176 -15.93 -16.11 11.54
CA TRP A 176 -17.03 -15.49 12.27
C TRP A 176 -18.26 -16.40 12.40
N HIS A 177 -18.68 -17.05 11.31
CA HIS A 177 -19.83 -17.96 11.32
C HIS A 177 -19.62 -19.17 12.24
N LEU A 178 -18.42 -19.75 12.22
CA LEU A 178 -18.05 -20.84 13.11
C LEU A 178 -17.98 -20.36 14.56
N GLY A 179 -17.48 -19.14 14.81
CA GLY A 179 -17.48 -18.51 16.12
C GLY A 179 -18.89 -18.36 16.72
N LEU A 180 -19.87 -17.91 15.94
CA LEU A 180 -21.27 -17.85 16.38
C LEU A 180 -21.84 -19.22 16.73
N SER A 181 -21.50 -20.25 15.94
CA SER A 181 -21.94 -21.62 16.20
C SER A 181 -21.28 -22.19 17.45
N SER A 182 -19.99 -21.90 17.65
CA SER A 182 -19.24 -22.25 18.85
C SER A 182 -19.85 -21.62 20.10
N GLN A 183 -20.17 -20.32 20.07
CA GLN A 183 -20.78 -19.62 21.20
C GLN A 183 -22.12 -20.25 21.60
N ARG A 184 -22.99 -20.57 20.64
CA ARG A 184 -24.26 -21.24 20.91
C ARG A 184 -24.10 -22.61 21.56
N LEU A 185 -23.09 -23.39 21.16
CA LEU A 185 -22.80 -24.68 21.79
C LEU A 185 -22.30 -24.51 23.22
N THR A 186 -21.40 -23.55 23.46
CA THR A 186 -20.94 -23.22 24.82
C THR A 186 -22.11 -22.83 25.74
N GLU A 187 -23.06 -22.04 25.22
CA GLU A 187 -24.27 -21.66 25.96
C GLU A 187 -25.17 -22.86 26.23
N TRP A 188 -25.38 -23.73 25.24
CA TRP A 188 -26.14 -24.98 25.41
C TRP A 188 -25.53 -25.84 26.52
N ASP A 189 -24.22 -26.08 26.48
CA ASP A 189 -23.53 -26.93 27.45
C ASP A 189 -23.63 -26.36 28.87
N LYS A 190 -23.55 -25.03 28.99
CA LYS A 190 -23.79 -24.34 30.25
C LYS A 190 -25.21 -24.58 30.76
N THR A 191 -26.24 -24.39 29.92
CA THR A 191 -27.64 -24.62 30.33
C THR A 191 -27.88 -26.08 30.73
N GLN A 192 -27.35 -27.04 29.98
CA GLN A 192 -27.49 -28.47 30.32
C GLN A 192 -26.80 -28.84 31.63
N LYS A 193 -25.66 -28.21 31.92
CA LYS A 193 -24.98 -28.39 33.19
C LYS A 193 -25.82 -27.80 34.33
N ASP A 194 -26.30 -26.58 34.18
CA ASP A 194 -27.11 -25.89 35.19
C ASP A 194 -28.40 -26.67 35.48
N ASP A 195 -29.08 -27.19 34.46
CA ASP A 195 -30.29 -28.01 34.60
C ASP A 195 -30.02 -29.32 35.38
N LYS A 196 -28.90 -30.00 35.09
CA LYS A 196 -28.49 -31.21 35.82
C LYS A 196 -28.13 -30.91 37.27
N ASP A 197 -27.39 -29.84 37.51
CA ASP A 197 -26.96 -29.43 38.85
C ASP A 197 -28.20 -29.02 39.70
N ALA A 198 -29.16 -28.30 39.10
CA ALA A 198 -30.44 -27.98 39.73
C ALA A 198 -31.28 -29.23 40.06
N ALA A 199 -31.42 -30.17 39.10
CA ALA A 199 -32.13 -31.43 39.33
C ALA A 199 -31.48 -32.27 40.44
N SER A 200 -30.14 -32.32 40.48
CA SER A 200 -29.40 -33.04 41.53
C SER A 200 -29.60 -32.41 42.92
N THR A 201 -29.69 -31.08 42.99
CA THR A 201 -29.94 -30.36 44.24
C THR A 201 -31.36 -30.60 44.75
N ALA A 202 -32.35 -30.62 43.85
CA ALA A 202 -33.74 -30.91 44.20
C ALA A 202 -33.89 -32.32 44.82
N LEU A 203 -33.24 -33.34 44.23
CA LEU A 203 -33.27 -34.71 44.75
C LEU A 203 -32.58 -34.90 46.10
N ARG A 204 -31.62 -34.02 46.45
CA ARG A 204 -30.92 -34.08 47.75
C ARG A 204 -31.72 -33.45 48.89
N ASN A 205 -32.72 -32.63 48.57
CA ASN A 205 -33.53 -31.90 49.53
C ASN A 205 -34.92 -32.52 49.77
N THR A 206 -35.23 -33.67 49.15
CA THR A 206 -36.43 -34.49 49.37
C THR A 206 -36.12 -35.70 50.23
#